data_AF-A0A967WR96-F1
#
_entry.id   AF-A0A967WR96-F1
#
_cell.length_a   1.000
_cell.length_b   1.000
_cell.length_c   1.000
_cell.angle_alpha   90.00
_cell.angle_beta   90.00
_cell.angle_gamma   90.00
#
_symmetry.space_group_name_H-M   'P 1'
#
loop_
_entity.id
_entity.type
_entity.pdbx_description
1 polymer ?
#
loop_
_entity_poly.entity_id
_entity_poly.type
_entity_poly.pdbx_seq_one_letter_code
_entity_poly.pdbx_strand_id
1 'polypeptide(L)'
;MAEPIEQVPVAQDSDTINVTWRNSLFGIGTAICFAISAIFIRNGLEDLPSPLLGVTIGMVITAAVYGIVLLIRRKQIQQGPISRDAWLFQIAAGVFVGLATWARWIALDMAPVAVVMALGRTNVPIVIFLAPLLVGRKLERVTIRVWLGAGLIIAGALLLNFYS
;
A
#
# COMPACT_ATOMS: atom_id res chain seq x y z
N MET A 1 9.11 -41.46 -42.20
CA MET A 1 9.06 -40.00 -42.33
C MET A 1 8.10 -39.50 -41.26
N ALA A 2 8.63 -39.16 -40.09
CA ALA A 2 7.86 -38.66 -38.95
C ALA A 2 8.38 -37.25 -38.65
N GLU A 3 7.49 -36.26 -38.64
CA GLU A 3 7.82 -34.87 -38.35
C GLU A 3 8.32 -34.73 -36.89
N PRO A 4 9.30 -33.86 -36.62
CA PRO A 4 9.69 -33.55 -35.24
C PRO A 4 8.59 -32.71 -34.62
N ILE A 5 7.97 -33.21 -33.55
CA ILE A 5 6.97 -32.48 -32.77
C ILE A 5 7.61 -31.21 -32.22
N GLU A 6 7.20 -30.07 -32.76
CA GLU A 6 7.52 -28.73 -32.29
C GLU A 6 7.09 -28.61 -30.83
N GLN A 7 8.06 -28.54 -29.92
CA GLN A 7 7.80 -28.35 -28.50
C GLN A 7 7.23 -26.95 -28.31
N VAL A 8 5.91 -26.87 -28.13
CA VAL A 8 5.22 -25.66 -27.69
C VAL A 8 5.93 -25.14 -26.44
N PRO A 9 6.43 -23.88 -26.43
CA PRO A 9 7.08 -23.34 -25.26
C PRO A 9 6.06 -23.29 -24.13
N VAL A 10 6.31 -24.11 -23.10
CA VAL A 10 5.55 -24.10 -21.86
C VAL A 10 5.63 -22.67 -21.30
N ALA A 11 4.48 -21.99 -21.26
CA ALA A 11 4.36 -20.64 -20.76
C ALA A 11 5.09 -20.52 -19.41
N GLN A 12 6.05 -19.60 -19.37
CA GLN A 12 6.85 -19.27 -18.19
C GLN A 12 5.97 -19.19 -16.96
N ASP A 13 6.31 -20.03 -15.98
CA ASP A 13 5.78 -20.04 -14.63
C ASP A 13 5.71 -18.60 -14.11
N SER A 14 4.49 -18.15 -13.83
CA SER A 14 4.19 -16.83 -13.32
C SER A 14 5.01 -16.60 -12.06
N ASP A 15 5.99 -15.68 -12.14
CA ASP A 15 6.90 -15.25 -11.07
C ASP A 15 6.27 -15.43 -9.69
N THR A 16 6.58 -16.56 -9.05
CA THR A 16 6.24 -16.77 -7.65
C THR A 16 7.12 -15.82 -6.86
N ILE A 17 6.57 -14.67 -6.46
CA ILE A 17 7.27 -13.72 -5.58
C ILE A 17 7.62 -14.48 -4.30
N ASN A 18 8.87 -14.93 -4.23
CA ASN A 18 9.36 -15.74 -3.14
C ASN A 18 9.48 -14.82 -1.92
N VAL A 19 8.54 -14.95 -0.98
CA VAL A 19 8.44 -14.14 0.23
C VAL A 19 9.61 -14.51 1.14
N THR A 20 10.79 -13.98 0.82
CA THR A 20 12.02 -14.19 1.57
C THR A 20 11.93 -13.41 2.88
N TRP A 21 12.39 -13.99 3.99
CA TRP A 21 12.42 -13.36 5.32
C TRP A 21 12.98 -11.92 5.31
N ARG A 22 13.95 -11.66 4.43
CA ARG A 22 14.57 -10.35 4.22
C ARG A 22 13.60 -9.30 3.64
N ASN A 23 12.61 -9.70 2.85
CA ASN A 23 11.58 -8.81 2.32
C ASN A 23 10.55 -8.46 3.40
N SER A 24 10.24 -9.42 4.28
CA SER A 24 9.37 -9.19 5.44
C SER A 24 9.96 -8.17 6.42
N LEU A 25 11.30 -8.07 6.51
CA LEU A 25 11.96 -7.08 7.36
C LEU A 25 11.65 -5.63 6.94
N PHE A 26 11.58 -5.35 5.64
CA PHE A 26 11.14 -4.05 5.12
C PHE A 26 9.67 -3.78 5.46
N GLY A 27 8.82 -4.82 5.43
CA GLY A 27 7.42 -4.73 5.86
C GLY A 27 7.29 -4.36 7.34
N ILE A 28 8.08 -5.01 8.22
CA ILE A 28 8.10 -4.72 9.66
C ILE A 28 8.60 -3.29 9.91
N GLY A 29 9.71 -2.89 9.27
CA GLY A 29 10.23 -1.53 9.38
C GLY A 29 9.20 -0.49 8.95
N THR A 30 8.49 -0.74 7.85
CA THR A 30 7.40 0.11 7.37
C THR A 30 6.27 0.20 8.39
N ALA A 31 5.86 -0.92 9.00
CA ALA A 31 4.81 -0.93 10.03
C ALA A 31 5.20 -0.13 11.27
N ILE A 32 6.46 -0.25 11.73
CA ILE A 32 6.99 0.52 12.86
C ILE A 32 7.00 2.02 12.53
N CYS A 33 7.55 2.41 11.37
CA CYS A 33 7.56 3.80 10.93
C CYS A 33 6.14 4.36 10.83
N PHE A 34 5.19 3.58 10.31
CA PHE A 34 3.81 4.01 10.18
C PHE A 34 3.12 4.19 11.54
N ALA A 35 3.38 3.29 12.50
CA ALA A 35 2.87 3.41 13.86
C ALA A 35 3.42 4.66 14.56
N ILE A 36 4.74 4.87 14.54
CA ILE A 36 5.38 6.07 15.12
C ILE A 36 4.84 7.34 14.47
N SER A 37 4.73 7.36 13.14
CA SER A 37 4.21 8.53 12.42
C SER A 37 2.83 8.95 12.89
N ALA A 38 1.96 7.98 13.24
CA ALA A 38 0.61 8.29 13.64
C ALA A 38 0.53 8.93 15.03
N ILE A 39 1.43 8.53 15.93
CA ILE A 39 1.59 9.16 17.24
C ILE A 39 2.05 10.61 17.05
N PHE A 40 3.08 10.83 16.21
CA PHE A 40 3.59 12.17 15.91
C PHE A 40 2.53 13.06 15.24
N ILE A 41 1.77 12.53 14.29
CA ILE A 41 0.70 13.28 13.63
C ILE A 41 -0.37 13.66 14.64
N ARG A 42 -0.81 12.72 15.50
CA ARG A 42 -1.80 13.04 16.53
C ARG A 42 -1.32 14.14 17.47
N ASN A 43 -0.12 13.99 18.04
CA ASN A 43 0.43 15.01 18.94
C ASN A 43 0.63 16.35 18.22
N GLY A 44 1.12 16.34 16.98
CA GLY A 44 1.29 17.56 16.19
C GLY A 44 -0.03 18.24 15.80
N LEU A 45 -1.15 17.52 15.77
CA LEU A 45 -2.46 18.09 15.48
C LEU A 45 -3.08 18.81 16.68
N GLU A 46 -2.71 18.44 17.91
CA GLU A 46 -3.26 19.04 19.14
C GLU A 46 -2.99 20.55 19.23
N ASP A 47 -1.85 21.01 18.71
CA ASP A 47 -1.45 22.42 18.70
C ASP A 47 -1.73 23.13 17.37
N LEU A 48 -2.34 22.45 16.38
CA LEU A 48 -2.57 23.00 15.05
C LEU A 48 -4.01 23.49 14.88
N PRO A 49 -4.24 24.66 14.23
CA PRO A 49 -5.59 25.19 14.05
C PRO A 49 -6.42 24.42 13.02
N SER A 50 -5.80 23.56 12.20
CA SER A 50 -6.51 22.74 11.23
C SER A 50 -5.71 21.48 10.85
N PRO A 51 -6.36 20.30 10.75
CA PRO A 51 -5.73 19.10 10.22
C PRO A 51 -5.25 19.23 8.78
N LEU A 52 -5.87 20.15 8.02
CA LEU A 52 -5.51 20.41 6.63
C LEU A 52 -4.12 21.05 6.51
N LEU A 53 -3.76 21.92 7.46
CA LEU A 53 -2.42 22.51 7.52
C LEU A 53 -1.38 21.45 7.84
N GLY A 54 -1.68 20.59 8.82
CA GLY A 54 -0.81 19.49 9.20
C GLY A 54 -0.49 18.58 8.02
N VAL A 55 -1.52 18.09 7.31
CA VAL A 55 -1.32 17.19 6.18
C VAL A 55 -0.57 17.86 5.03
N THR A 56 -0.82 19.15 4.80
CA THR A 56 -0.12 19.92 3.75
C THR A 56 1.36 20.04 4.05
N ILE A 57 1.72 20.45 5.27
CA ILE A 57 3.12 20.54 5.72
C ILE A 57 3.79 19.16 5.64
N GLY A 58 3.11 18.11 6.12
CA GLY A 58 3.60 16.73 6.05
C GLY A 58 3.84 16.27 4.62
N MET A 59 2.94 16.59 3.68
CA MET A 59 3.11 16.27 2.26
C MET A 59 4.27 17.05 1.62
N VAL A 60 4.43 18.34 1.92
CA VAL A 60 5.54 19.15 1.39
C VAL A 60 6.89 18.61 1.84
N ILE A 61 7.03 18.32 3.14
CA ILE A 61 8.26 17.75 3.69
C ILE A 61 8.55 16.38 3.07
N THR A 62 7.52 15.52 2.98
CA THR A 62 7.64 14.19 2.36
C THR A 62 8.06 14.28 0.90
N ALA A 63 7.46 15.18 0.12
CA ALA A 63 7.79 15.42 -1.27
C ALA A 63 9.24 15.91 -1.42
N ALA A 64 9.71 16.79 -0.55
CA ALA A 64 11.09 17.25 -0.54
C ALA A 64 12.08 16.11 -0.26
N VAL A 65 11.80 15.27 0.75
CA VAL A 65 12.62 14.10 1.08
C VAL A 65 12.70 13.13 -0.10
N TYR A 66 11.57 12.79 -0.73
CA TYR A 66 11.56 11.94 -1.92
C TYR A 66 12.25 12.58 -3.11
N GLY A 67 12.12 13.90 -3.29
CA GLY A 67 12.86 14.65 -4.30
C GLY A 67 14.37 14.53 -4.13
N ILE A 68 14.88 14.68 -2.92
CA ILE A 68 16.32 14.52 -2.61
C ILE A 68 16.77 13.08 -2.92
N VAL A 69 16.01 12.07 -2.49
CA VAL A 69 16.33 10.67 -2.78
C VAL A 69 16.34 10.39 -4.28
N LEU A 70 15.40 10.97 -5.03
CA LEU A 70 15.33 10.88 -6.48
C LEU A 70 16.58 11.49 -7.14
N LEU A 71 17.03 12.65 -6.66
CA LEU A 71 18.24 13.31 -7.16
C LEU A 71 19.49 12.45 -6.93
N ILE A 72 19.62 11.85 -5.74
CA ILE A 72 20.73 10.94 -5.41
C ILE A 72 20.71 9.71 -6.33
N ARG A 73 19.53 9.14 -6.59
CA ARG A 73 19.34 7.93 -7.41
C ARG A 73 19.20 8.21 -8.91
N ARG A 74 19.32 9.45 -9.35
CA ARG A 74 19.08 9.88 -10.75
C ARG A 74 19.85 9.05 -11.79
N LYS A 75 21.08 8.63 -11.47
CA LYS A 75 21.93 7.81 -12.37
C LYS A 75 21.40 6.38 -12.55
N GLN A 76 20.63 5.86 -11.60
CA GLN A 76 20.11 4.49 -11.60
C GLN A 76 18.72 4.40 -12.28
N ILE A 77 18.03 5.53 -12.45
CA ILE A 77 16.67 5.65 -12.99
C ILE A 77 16.66 5.84 -14.52
N GLN A 78 17.83 5.86 -15.18
CA GLN A 78 17.96 6.01 -16.65
C GLN A 78 17.55 4.75 -17.44
N GLN A 79 16.44 4.10 -17.08
CA GLN A 79 15.96 2.89 -17.75
C GLN A 79 14.71 3.22 -18.58
N GLY A 80 14.94 3.55 -19.86
CA GLY A 80 13.94 3.54 -20.93
C GLY A 80 12.77 4.55 -20.84
N PRO A 81 11.99 4.67 -21.92
CA PRO A 81 10.77 5.49 -21.93
C PRO A 81 9.67 4.84 -21.07
N ILE A 82 9.05 5.62 -20.18
CA ILE A 82 7.93 5.20 -19.36
C ILE A 82 6.67 5.14 -20.22
N SER A 83 5.87 4.07 -20.12
CA SER A 83 4.62 3.95 -20.88
C SER A 83 3.56 4.97 -20.41
N ARG A 84 2.71 5.42 -21.33
CA ARG A 84 1.62 6.36 -21.01
C ARG A 84 0.61 5.76 -20.02
N ASP A 85 0.35 4.47 -20.13
CA ASP A 85 -0.55 3.77 -19.22
C ASP A 85 0.00 3.73 -17.79
N ALA A 86 1.31 3.49 -17.62
CA ALA A 86 1.94 3.54 -16.31
C ALA A 86 1.82 4.94 -15.67
N TRP A 87 1.93 6.00 -16.48
CA TRP A 87 1.70 7.36 -16.02
C TRP A 87 0.26 7.59 -15.55
N LEU A 88 -0.73 7.12 -16.32
CA LEU A 88 -2.15 7.26 -15.95
C LEU A 88 -2.48 6.50 -14.66
N PHE A 89 -2.00 5.26 -14.53
CA PHE A 89 -2.17 4.48 -13.29
C PHE A 89 -1.49 5.17 -12.10
N GLN A 90 -0.29 5.75 -12.30
CA GLN A 90 0.43 6.44 -11.24
C GLN A 90 -0.27 7.74 -10.80
N ILE A 91 -0.84 8.50 -11.75
CA ILE A 91 -1.63 9.70 -11.45
C ILE A 91 -2.87 9.31 -10.65
N ALA A 92 -3.61 8.30 -11.11
CA ALA A 92 -4.79 7.81 -10.41
C ALA A 92 -4.44 7.35 -8.98
N ALA A 93 -3.38 6.54 -8.83
CA ALA A 93 -2.88 6.11 -7.54
C ALA A 93 -2.52 7.31 -6.64
N GLY A 94 -1.84 8.33 -7.19
CA GLY A 94 -1.50 9.55 -6.46
C GLY A 94 -2.71 10.29 -5.91
N VAL A 95 -3.79 10.41 -6.68
CA VAL A 95 -5.05 11.04 -6.23
C VAL A 95 -5.66 10.24 -5.06
N PHE A 96 -5.76 8.91 -5.19
CA PHE A 96 -6.30 8.07 -4.11
C PHE A 96 -5.44 8.11 -2.85
N VAL A 97 -4.11 8.09 -2.98
CA VAL A 97 -3.17 8.21 -1.86
C VAL A 97 -3.31 9.57 -1.17
N GLY A 98 -3.46 10.65 -1.96
CA GLY A 98 -3.68 11.99 -1.43
C GLY A 98 -4.97 12.08 -0.60
N LEU A 99 -6.09 11.61 -1.17
CA LEU A 99 -7.39 11.58 -0.49
C LEU A 99 -7.37 10.71 0.77
N ALA A 100 -6.77 9.51 0.69
CA ALA A 100 -6.67 8.61 1.84
C ALA A 100 -5.79 9.21 2.96
N THR A 101 -4.70 9.90 2.60
CA THR A 101 -3.84 10.57 3.57
C THR A 101 -4.59 11.69 4.26
N TRP A 102 -5.30 12.54 3.50
CA TRP A 102 -6.12 13.59 4.08
C TRP A 102 -7.17 13.03 5.06
N ALA A 103 -7.93 12.02 4.63
CA ALA A 103 -8.91 11.36 5.49
C ALA A 103 -8.29 10.76 6.75
N ARG A 104 -7.08 10.17 6.66
CA ARG A 104 -6.35 9.64 7.82
C ARG A 104 -5.99 10.73 8.83
N TRP A 105 -5.56 11.91 8.37
CA TRP A 105 -5.24 13.02 9.26
C TRP A 105 -6.48 13.55 9.99
N ILE A 106 -7.61 13.66 9.28
CA ILE A 106 -8.90 14.00 9.90
C ILE A 106 -9.31 12.94 10.93
N ALA A 107 -9.20 11.66 10.60
CA ALA A 107 -9.55 10.58 11.52
C ALA A 107 -8.67 10.60 12.78
N LEU A 108 -7.37 10.89 12.64
CA LEU A 108 -6.45 11.02 13.77
C LEU A 108 -6.76 12.24 14.63
N ASP A 109 -7.29 13.31 14.06
CA ASP A 109 -7.77 14.48 14.80
C ASP A 109 -9.01 14.14 15.65
N MET A 110 -9.98 13.44 15.06
CA MET A 110 -11.29 13.17 15.67
C MET A 110 -11.33 11.96 16.60
N ALA A 111 -10.50 10.94 16.40
CA ALA A 111 -10.58 9.66 17.10
C ALA A 111 -9.21 9.19 17.63
N PRO A 112 -9.14 8.42 18.73
CA PRO A 112 -7.87 7.94 19.28
C PRO A 112 -7.04 7.15 18.25
N VAL A 113 -5.71 7.30 18.31
CA VAL A 113 -4.78 6.62 17.38
C VAL A 113 -5.04 5.12 17.30
N ALA A 114 -5.30 4.47 18.44
CA ALA A 114 -5.59 3.04 18.49
C ALA A 114 -6.82 2.64 17.64
N VAL A 115 -7.89 3.43 17.67
CA VAL A 115 -9.13 3.18 16.90
C VAL A 115 -8.87 3.36 15.41
N VAL A 116 -8.19 4.43 15.02
CA VAL A 116 -7.84 4.70 13.60
C VAL A 116 -6.93 3.59 13.04
N MET A 117 -5.96 3.12 13.83
CA MET A 117 -5.09 2.01 13.43
C MET A 117 -5.83 0.69 13.31
N ALA A 118 -6.77 0.41 14.23
CA ALA A 118 -7.60 -0.79 14.17
C ALA A 118 -8.49 -0.79 12.91
N LEU A 119 -9.16 0.34 12.64
CA LEU A 119 -9.95 0.54 11.41
C LEU A 119 -9.07 0.40 10.16
N GLY A 120 -7.84 0.89 10.19
CA GLY A 120 -6.89 0.73 9.10
C GLY A 120 -6.66 -0.73 8.70
N ARG A 121 -6.75 -1.70 9.63
CA ARG A 121 -6.59 -3.13 9.31
C ARG A 121 -7.72 -3.69 8.45
N THR A 122 -8.88 -3.02 8.39
CA THR A 122 -9.99 -3.39 7.49
C THR A 122 -9.65 -3.16 6.02
N ASN A 123 -8.58 -2.43 5.71
CA ASN A 123 -8.13 -2.29 4.33
C ASN A 123 -7.73 -3.63 3.70
N VAL A 124 -7.22 -4.59 4.49
CA VAL A 124 -6.71 -5.86 3.98
C VAL A 124 -7.82 -6.68 3.30
N PRO A 125 -8.98 -6.94 3.93
CA PRO A 125 -10.07 -7.63 3.25
C PRO A 125 -10.65 -6.84 2.08
N ILE A 126 -10.72 -5.50 2.17
CA ILE A 126 -11.18 -4.66 1.05
C ILE A 126 -10.24 -4.84 -0.15
N VAL A 127 -8.93 -4.77 0.06
CA VAL A 127 -7.92 -4.97 -0.99
C VAL A 127 -8.02 -6.38 -1.58
N ILE A 128 -8.17 -7.41 -0.74
CA ILE A 128 -8.28 -8.79 -1.21
C ILE A 128 -9.52 -9.00 -2.09
N PHE A 129 -10.63 -8.33 -1.76
CA PHE A 129 -11.84 -8.34 -2.55
C PHE A 129 -11.72 -7.52 -3.84
N LEU A 130 -11.14 -6.32 -3.76
CA LEU A 130 -11.12 -5.33 -4.85
C LEU A 130 -9.99 -5.57 -5.85
N ALA A 131 -8.86 -6.16 -5.42
CA ALA A 131 -7.71 -6.48 -6.27
C ALA A 131 -8.08 -7.28 -7.54
N PRO A 132 -8.82 -8.41 -7.48
CA PRO A 132 -9.21 -9.14 -8.68
C PRO A 132 -10.22 -8.38 -9.57
N LEU A 133 -11.04 -7.49 -8.99
CA LEU A 133 -12.02 -6.69 -9.73
C LEU A 133 -11.35 -5.54 -10.51
N LEU A 134 -10.37 -4.87 -9.90
CA LEU A 134 -9.70 -3.69 -10.47
C LEU A 134 -8.56 -4.04 -11.44
N VAL A 135 -7.82 -5.12 -11.16
CA VAL A 135 -6.57 -5.44 -11.90
C VAL A 135 -6.81 -6.41 -13.07
N GLY A 136 -8.00 -7.00 -13.19
CA GLY A 136 -8.42 -7.74 -14.38
C GLY A 136 -7.48 -8.88 -14.79
N ARG A 137 -7.60 -10.04 -14.13
CA ARG A 137 -7.10 -11.37 -14.58
C ARG A 137 -5.67 -11.51 -15.14
N LYS A 138 -4.75 -10.56 -14.99
CA LYS A 138 -3.37 -10.71 -15.52
C LYS A 138 -2.26 -10.82 -14.49
N LEU A 139 -2.46 -10.40 -13.25
CA LEU A 139 -1.50 -10.66 -12.17
C LEU A 139 -2.24 -11.14 -10.92
N GLU A 140 -1.70 -12.19 -10.32
CA GLU A 140 -2.16 -12.90 -9.12
C GLU A 140 -3.37 -13.85 -9.30
N ARG A 141 -3.05 -15.16 -9.44
CA ARG A 141 -3.94 -16.21 -8.93
C ARG A 141 -4.06 -16.03 -7.43
N VAL A 142 -5.09 -15.30 -7.00
CA VAL A 142 -5.48 -15.15 -5.59
C VAL A 142 -5.69 -16.53 -4.99
N THR A 143 -4.69 -17.03 -4.27
CA THR A 143 -4.69 -18.37 -3.66
C THR A 143 -5.60 -18.37 -2.43
N ILE A 144 -6.28 -19.49 -2.15
CA ILE A 144 -7.21 -19.70 -1.02
C ILE A 144 -6.66 -19.27 0.36
N ARG A 145 -5.32 -19.25 0.51
CA ARG A 145 -4.60 -18.80 1.69
C ARG A 145 -4.75 -17.29 1.95
N VAL A 146 -4.87 -16.48 0.90
CA VAL A 146 -5.11 -15.04 0.98
C VAL A 146 -6.51 -14.77 1.51
N TRP A 147 -7.51 -15.53 1.05
CA TRP A 147 -8.88 -15.49 1.57
C TRP A 147 -8.97 -15.89 3.03
N LEU A 148 -8.22 -16.91 3.47
CA LEU A 148 -8.14 -17.28 4.89
C LEU A 148 -7.49 -16.17 5.74
N GLY A 149 -6.43 -15.54 5.25
CA GLY A 149 -5.81 -14.38 5.90
C GLY A 149 -6.76 -13.18 6.00
N ALA A 150 -7.49 -12.89 4.92
CA ALA A 150 -8.53 -11.86 4.88
C ALA A 150 -9.62 -12.13 5.93
N GLY A 151 -10.13 -13.36 5.96
CA GLY A 151 -11.17 -13.80 6.89
C GLY A 151 -10.72 -13.64 8.35
N LEU A 152 -9.47 -13.96 8.65
CA LEU A 152 -8.91 -13.80 9.99
C LEU A 152 -8.79 -12.32 10.41
N ILE A 153 -8.43 -11.44 9.46
CA ILE A 153 -8.34 -10.00 9.72
C ILE A 153 -9.73 -9.38 9.93
N ILE A 154 -10.73 -9.79 9.14
CA ILE A 154 -12.13 -9.39 9.33
C ILE A 154 -12.62 -9.87 10.69
N ALA A 155 -12.39 -11.14 11.03
CA ALA A 155 -12.79 -11.72 12.31
C ALA A 155 -12.17 -10.98 13.50
N GLY A 156 -10.87 -10.64 13.41
CA GLY A 156 -10.18 -9.84 14.43
C GLY A 156 -10.73 -8.41 14.56
N ALA A 157 -11.07 -7.76 13.44
CA ALA A 157 -11.64 -6.41 13.46
C ALA A 157 -13.08 -6.40 14.04
N LEU A 158 -13.90 -7.40 13.70
CA LEU A 158 -15.25 -7.55 14.25
C LEU A 158 -15.24 -7.81 15.75
N LEU A 159 -14.32 -8.65 16.25
CA LEU A 159 -14.17 -8.90 17.68
C LEU A 159 -13.79 -7.63 18.45
N LEU A 160 -12.93 -6.79 17.90
CA LEU A 160 -12.57 -5.52 18.52
C LEU A 160 -13.74 -4.53 18.54
N ASN A 161 -14.54 -4.49 17.49
CA ASN A 161 -15.71 -3.59 17.40
C ASN A 161 -16.87 -4.05 18.29
N PHE A 162 -17.07 -5.37 18.45
CA PHE A 162 -18.10 -5.92 19.34
C PHE A 162 -17.72 -5.86 20.83
N TYR A 163 -16.46 -5.62 21.17
CA TYR A 163 -15.98 -5.52 22.55
C TYR A 163 -15.84 -4.06 23.05
N SER A 164 -15.94 -3.06 22.17
CA SER A 164 -16.00 -1.63 22.53
C SER A 164 -17.43 -1.14 22.64
#